data_AF-A0A1E5UQH9-F1
#
_entry.id   AF-A0A1E5UQH9-F1
#
_cell.length_a   1.000
_cell.length_b   1.000
_cell.length_c   1.000
_cell.angle_alpha   90.00
_cell.angle_beta   90.00
_cell.angle_gamma   90.00
#
_symmetry.space_group_name_H-M   'P 1'
#
loop_
_entity.id
_entity.type
_entity.pdbx_description
1 polymer ?
#
loop_
_entity_poly.entity_id
_entity_poly.type
_entity_poly.pdbx_seq_one_letter_code
_entity_poly.pdbx_strand_id
1 'polypeptide(L)'
;MDCLKGVQRLTEWVKKPAVIESDCHNPMLALNSESDNRASFSNIVKEIKCNLSAILKVTVVCKVGRKCNRVAHELAQLAKRSLHSVVWRDQAPSCIHELLCYDCKQLSK
;
A
#
# COMPACT_ATOMS: atom_id res chain seq x y z
N MET A 1 2.21 -2.11 -9.97
CA MET A 1 1.23 -3.22 -9.89
C MET A 1 0.86 -3.54 -8.45
N ASP A 2 1.82 -3.69 -7.53
CA ASP A 2 1.51 -4.07 -6.14
C ASP A 2 0.67 -3.03 -5.37
N CYS A 3 0.93 -1.74 -5.60
CA CYS A 3 0.13 -0.65 -5.01
C CYS A 3 -1.35 -0.71 -5.41
N LEU A 4 -1.66 -0.99 -6.68
CA LEU A 4 -3.04 -1.11 -7.15
C LEU A 4 -3.78 -2.26 -6.46
N LYS A 5 -3.15 -3.44 -6.38
CA LYS A 5 -3.74 -4.59 -5.66
C LYS A 5 -3.97 -4.28 -4.19
N GLY A 6 -3.04 -3.58 -3.54
CA GLY A 6 -3.21 -3.13 -2.15
C GLY A 6 -4.42 -2.21 -1.99
N VAL A 7 -4.60 -1.25 -2.91
CA VAL A 7 -5.74 -0.32 -2.90
C VAL A 7 -7.07 -1.04 -3.15
N GLN A 8 -7.13 -1.94 -4.13
CA GLN A 8 -8.34 -2.75 -4.39
C GLN A 8 -8.74 -3.60 -3.17
N ARG A 9 -7.77 -4.10 -2.40
CA ARG A 9 -8.08 -4.79 -1.13
C ARG A 9 -8.52 -3.82 -0.03
N LEU A 10 -7.96 -2.62 -0.01
CA LEU A 10 -8.33 -1.61 0.96
C LEU A 10 -9.79 -1.17 0.78
N THR A 11 -10.26 -0.98 -0.46
CA THR A 11 -11.66 -0.63 -0.76
C THR A 11 -12.66 -1.72 -0.36
N GLU A 12 -12.29 -3.00 -0.51
CA GLU A 12 -13.14 -4.13 -0.10
C GLU A 12 -13.37 -4.21 1.42
N TRP A 13 -12.36 -3.86 2.22
CA TRP A 13 -12.33 -4.20 3.66
C TRP A 13 -12.36 -3.01 4.61
N VAL A 14 -11.78 -1.88 4.21
CA VAL A 14 -11.62 -0.73 5.10
C VAL A 14 -12.76 0.27 4.89
N LYS A 15 -13.69 0.30 5.86
CA LYS A 15 -14.83 1.23 5.89
C LYS A 15 -14.56 2.53 6.64
N LYS A 16 -13.30 2.75 7.05
CA LYS A 16 -12.87 3.90 7.85
C LYS A 16 -11.88 4.75 7.05
N PRO A 17 -11.66 6.02 7.44
CA PRO A 17 -10.56 6.80 6.89
C PRO A 17 -9.23 6.03 6.98
N ALA A 18 -8.45 6.08 5.90
CA ALA A 18 -7.21 5.32 5.79
C ALA A 18 -6.05 6.21 5.35
N VAL A 19 -4.84 5.85 5.76
CA VAL A 19 -3.59 6.48 5.31
C VAL A 19 -2.83 5.45 4.50
N ILE A 20 -2.41 5.82 3.29
CA ILE A 20 -1.59 4.97 2.41
C ILE A 20 -0.19 5.54 2.40
N GLU A 21 0.75 4.81 2.96
CA GLU A 21 2.16 5.18 3.00
C GLU A 21 2.95 4.42 1.94
N SER A 22 3.87 5.11 1.26
CA SER A 22 4.78 4.46 0.32
C SER A 22 6.12 5.16 0.18
N ASP A 23 7.16 4.36 -0.05
CA ASP A 23 8.52 4.80 -0.34
C ASP A 23 8.80 4.97 -1.85
N CYS A 24 7.85 4.61 -2.73
CA CYS A 24 8.04 4.73 -4.18
C CYS A 24 7.71 6.14 -4.68
N HIS A 25 8.69 6.89 -5.19
CA HIS A 25 8.51 8.31 -5.51
C HIS A 25 7.61 8.56 -6.74
N ASN A 26 7.85 7.86 -7.85
CA ASN A 26 7.24 8.19 -9.14
C ASN A 26 5.72 7.92 -9.21
N PRO A 27 5.21 6.75 -8.78
CA PRO A 27 3.76 6.49 -8.80
C PRO A 27 3.00 7.40 -7.83
N MET A 28 3.62 7.69 -6.69
CA MET A 28 3.08 8.53 -5.63
C MET A 28 2.97 10.01 -6.04
N LEU A 29 3.98 10.52 -6.75
CA LEU A 29 3.94 11.88 -7.29
C LEU A 29 2.81 12.03 -8.33
N ALA A 30 2.61 11.01 -9.17
CA ALA A 30 1.50 10.98 -10.14
C ALA A 30 0.10 10.80 -9.49
N LEU A 31 0.04 10.15 -8.31
CA LEU A 31 -1.20 10.03 -7.54
C LEU A 31 -1.63 11.38 -6.96
N ASN A 32 -0.67 12.19 -6.52
CA ASN A 32 -0.93 13.53 -5.97
C ASN A 32 -1.07 14.63 -7.03
N SER A 33 -0.63 14.40 -8.27
CA SER A 33 -0.79 15.39 -9.33
C SER A 33 -2.19 15.33 -9.94
N GLU A 34 -2.81 16.49 -10.18
CA GLU A 34 -4.08 16.58 -10.94
C GLU A 34 -3.88 16.51 -12.46
N SER A 35 -2.65 16.67 -12.94
CA SER A 35 -2.32 16.63 -14.35
C SER A 35 -2.36 15.22 -14.95
N ASP A 36 -2.64 15.15 -16.25
CA ASP A 36 -2.65 13.90 -17.00
C ASP A 36 -1.23 13.32 -17.06
N ASN A 37 -1.04 12.14 -16.47
CA ASN A 37 0.25 11.48 -16.45
C ASN A 37 0.52 10.81 -17.82
N ARG A 38 1.62 11.18 -18.49
CA ARG A 38 2.06 10.57 -19.76
C ARG A 38 2.97 9.35 -19.59
N ALA A 39 3.27 8.96 -18.36
CA ALA A 39 4.10 7.78 -18.09
C ALA A 39 3.39 6.49 -18.52
N SER A 40 4.18 5.45 -18.80
CA SER A 40 3.69 4.11 -19.17
C SER A 40 2.75 3.46 -18.15
N PHE A 41 2.73 3.97 -16.91
CA PHE A 41 1.87 3.49 -15.82
C PHE A 41 0.66 4.39 -15.54
N SER A 42 0.34 5.34 -16.42
CA SER A 42 -0.76 6.29 -16.25
C SER A 42 -2.12 5.62 -16.04
N ASN A 43 -2.40 4.53 -16.76
CA ASN A 43 -3.62 3.74 -16.59
C ASN A 43 -3.75 3.17 -15.18
N ILE A 44 -2.65 2.66 -14.61
CA ILE A 44 -2.60 2.13 -13.24
C ILE A 44 -2.89 3.24 -12.23
N VAL A 45 -2.35 4.44 -12.44
CA VAL A 45 -2.60 5.61 -11.57
C VAL A 45 -4.07 6.03 -11.63
N LYS A 46 -4.66 6.07 -12.83
CA LYS A 46 -6.09 6.39 -13.01
C LYS A 46 -6.97 5.37 -12.28
N GLU A 47 -6.65 4.08 -12.40
CA GLU A 47 -7.37 3.02 -11.70
C GLU A 47 -7.24 3.13 -10.18
N ILE A 48 -6.05 3.42 -9.65
CA ILE A 48 -5.87 3.66 -8.22
C ILE A 48 -6.74 4.83 -7.75
N LYS A 49 -6.71 5.98 -8.46
CA LYS A 49 -7.54 7.15 -8.11
C LYS A 49 -9.03 6.83 -8.10
N CYS A 50 -9.50 6.06 -9.09
CA CYS A 50 -10.89 5.61 -9.18
C CYS A 50 -11.28 4.68 -8.00
N ASN A 51 -10.39 3.78 -7.58
CA ASN A 51 -10.65 2.95 -6.40
C ASN A 51 -10.65 3.77 -5.11
N LEU A 52 -9.73 4.74 -4.98
CA LEU A 52 -9.64 5.59 -3.80
C LEU A 52 -10.83 6.53 -3.62
N SER A 53 -11.48 6.98 -4.70
CA SER A 53 -12.69 7.81 -4.60
C SER A 53 -13.88 7.08 -3.97
N ALA A 54 -13.85 5.74 -3.94
CA ALA A 54 -14.88 4.94 -3.27
C ALA A 54 -14.72 4.93 -1.73
N ILE A 55 -13.60 5.39 -1.19
CA ILE A 55 -13.34 5.43 0.26
C ILE A 55 -13.53 6.86 0.76
N LEU A 56 -14.35 7.00 1.82
CA LEU A 56 -14.78 8.28 2.40
C LEU A 56 -13.66 9.30 2.67
N LYS A 57 -12.46 8.85 3.06
CA LYS A 57 -11.31 9.74 3.34
C LYS A 57 -9.99 8.97 3.30
N VAL A 58 -9.26 9.06 2.20
CA VAL A 58 -7.90 8.48 2.09
C VAL A 58 -6.87 9.60 2.01
N THR A 59 -5.83 9.51 2.84
CA THR A 59 -4.65 10.37 2.74
C THR A 59 -3.50 9.54 2.18
N VAL A 60 -2.97 9.93 1.03
CA VAL A 60 -1.79 9.29 0.43
C VAL A 60 -0.56 10.06 0.92
N VAL A 61 0.26 9.40 1.73
CA VAL A 61 1.52 9.94 2.26
C VAL A 61 2.68 9.35 1.48
N CYS A 62 3.40 10.24 0.82
CA CYS A 62 4.53 9.89 0.00
C CYS A 62 5.79 10.31 0.74
N LYS A 63 6.82 9.44 0.74
CA LYS A 63 8.14 9.68 1.36
C LYS A 63 8.23 9.26 2.83
N VAL A 64 7.81 8.03 3.12
CA VAL A 64 8.29 7.36 4.32
C VAL A 64 9.73 6.89 4.12
N GLY A 65 10.58 6.99 5.14
CA GLY A 65 11.94 6.45 5.05
C GLY A 65 11.87 4.94 4.78
N ARG A 66 12.83 4.36 4.03
CA ARG A 66 12.81 2.91 3.69
C ARG A 66 12.62 2.00 4.91
N LYS A 67 13.06 2.44 6.11
CA LYS A 67 12.85 1.71 7.36
C LYS A 67 11.37 1.56 7.75
N CYS A 68 10.53 2.53 7.40
CA CYS A 68 9.09 2.53 7.69
C CYS A 68 8.27 1.75 6.66
N ASN A 69 8.88 1.32 5.54
CA ASN A 69 8.20 0.48 4.53
C ASN A 69 8.74 -0.97 4.52
N ARG A 70 9.37 -1.40 5.63
CA ARG A 70 10.02 -2.72 5.73
C ARG A 70 9.04 -3.87 5.59
N VAL A 71 7.86 -3.78 6.22
CA VAL A 71 6.82 -4.81 6.10
C VAL A 71 6.41 -5.02 4.64
N ALA A 72 6.12 -3.95 3.90
CA ALA A 72 5.75 -4.04 2.49
C ALA A 72 6.92 -4.56 1.64
N HIS A 73 8.15 -4.16 1.96
CA HIS A 73 9.35 -4.66 1.29
C HIS A 73 9.47 -6.18 1.44
N GLU A 74 9.40 -6.72 2.66
CA GLU A 74 9.52 -8.15 2.91
C GLU A 74 8.36 -8.93 2.28
N LEU A 75 7.13 -8.41 2.32
CA LEU A 75 6.00 -9.01 1.62
C LEU A 75 6.22 -9.07 0.10
N ALA A 76 6.79 -8.02 -0.49
CA ALA A 76 7.13 -8.03 -1.91
C ALA A 76 8.24 -9.04 -2.23
N GLN A 77 9.25 -9.20 -1.35
CA GLN A 77 10.28 -10.22 -1.51
C GLN A 77 9.72 -11.64 -1.37
N LEU A 78 8.82 -11.86 -0.42
CA LEU A 78 8.11 -13.11 -0.25
C LEU A 78 7.28 -13.45 -1.50
N ALA A 79 6.54 -12.48 -2.03
CA ALA A 79 5.75 -12.66 -3.24
C ALA A 79 6.62 -13.01 -4.46
N LYS A 80 7.81 -12.41 -4.61
CA LYS A 80 8.76 -12.74 -5.70
C LYS A 80 9.26 -14.18 -5.66
N ARG A 81 9.37 -14.77 -4.47
CA ARG A 81 9.85 -16.15 -4.26
C ARG A 81 8.71 -17.16 -4.19
N SER A 82 7.48 -16.67 -4.07
CA SER A 82 6.28 -17.49 -4.01
C SER A 82 5.71 -17.72 -5.41
N LEU A 83 5.28 -18.95 -5.68
CA LEU A 83 4.56 -19.31 -6.91
C LEU A 83 3.06 -19.00 -6.83
N HIS A 84 2.57 -18.53 -5.68
CA HIS A 84 1.14 -18.32 -5.43
C HIS A 84 0.89 -16.97 -4.75
N SER A 85 -0.27 -16.39 -5.05
CA SER A 85 -0.74 -15.15 -4.45
C SER A 85 -1.58 -15.47 -3.21
N VAL A 86 -1.19 -14.95 -2.05
CA VAL A 86 -1.87 -15.16 -0.76
C VAL A 86 -2.30 -13.82 -0.20
N VAL A 87 -3.43 -13.82 0.51
CA VAL A 87 -3.92 -12.69 1.30
C VAL A 87 -3.95 -13.10 2.76
N TRP A 88 -3.23 -12.36 3.61
CA TRP A 88 -3.18 -12.57 5.05
C TRP A 88 -4.10 -11.56 5.74
N ARG A 89 -5.10 -12.04 6.48
CA ARG A 89 -6.08 -11.21 7.20
C ARG A 89 -5.95 -11.31 8.71
N ASP A 90 -6.01 -12.53 9.23
CA ASP A 90 -5.98 -12.78 10.68
C ASP A 90 -4.57 -13.06 11.20
N GLN A 91 -3.71 -13.61 10.35
CA GLN A 91 -2.35 -14.01 10.72
C GLN A 91 -1.38 -13.62 9.61
N ALA A 92 -0.34 -12.88 10.00
CA ALA A 92 0.77 -12.55 9.12
C ALA A 92 1.74 -13.74 8.96
N PRO A 93 2.47 -13.84 7.83
CA PRO A 93 3.51 -14.84 7.70
C PRO A 93 4.61 -14.60 8.74
N SER A 94 5.20 -15.70 9.24
CA SER A 94 6.18 -15.66 10.33
C SER A 94 7.38 -14.76 10.04
N CYS A 95 7.78 -14.65 8.76
CA CYS A 95 8.91 -13.83 8.33
C CYS A 95 8.74 -12.32 8.57
N ILE A 96 7.52 -11.81 8.78
CA ILE A 96 7.28 -10.39 9.06
C ILE A 96 6.75 -10.11 10.46
N HIS A 97 6.61 -11.13 11.31
CA HIS A 97 5.99 -10.96 12.63
C HIS A 97 6.75 -9.98 13.51
N GLU A 98 8.09 -10.08 13.53
CA GLU A 98 8.96 -9.16 14.27
C GLU A 98 8.86 -7.71 13.74
N LEU A 99 8.79 -7.55 12.41
CA LEU A 99 8.62 -6.24 11.79
C LEU A 99 7.27 -5.61 12.14
N LEU A 100 6.20 -6.42 12.17
CA LEU A 100 4.88 -5.96 12.60
C LEU A 100 4.88 -5.56 14.07
N CYS A 101 5.53 -6.32 14.96
CA CYS A 101 5.66 -5.93 16.37
C CYS A 101 6.38 -4.59 16.55
N TYR A 102 7.34 -4.27 15.68
CA TYR A 102 8.06 -3.00 15.70
C TYR A 102 7.23 -1.83 15.14
N ASP A 103 6.55 -2.04 14.00
CA ASP A 103 5.74 -0.99 13.35
C ASP A 103 4.43 -0.72 14.10
N CYS A 104 3.77 -1.78 14.57
CA CYS A 104 2.58 -1.69 15.40
C CYS A 104 2.98 -1.40 16.84
N LYS A 105 3.46 -0.17 17.10
CA LYS A 105 3.45 0.36 18.47
C LYS A 105 2.02 0.27 18.96
N GLN A 106 1.78 -0.44 20.05
CA GLN A 106 0.46 -0.47 20.68
C GLN A 106 -0.01 0.97 20.78
N LEU A 107 -1.12 1.30 20.12
CA LEU A 107 -1.87 2.50 20.42
C LEU A 107 -2.27 2.33 21.88
N SER A 108 -1.46 2.86 22.80
CA SER A 108 -1.82 2.95 24.20
C SER A 108 -3.13 3.72 24.24
N LYS A 109 -4.20 3.03 24.63
CA LYS A 109 -5.49 3.63 24.92
C LYS A 109 -5.35 4.68 26.02
#